data_AF-A0A1M3TN46-F1
#
_entry.id   AF-A0A1M3TN46-F1
#
_cell.length_a   1.000
_cell.length_b   1.000
_cell.length_c   1.000
_cell.angle_alpha   90.00
_cell.angle_beta   90.00
_cell.angle_gamma   90.00
#
_symmetry.space_group_name_H-M   'P 1'
#
loop_
_entity.id
_entity.type
_entity.pdbx_description
1 polymer ?
#
loop_
_entity_poly.entity_id
_entity_poly.type
_entity_poly.pdbx_seq_one_letter_code
_entity_poly.pdbx_strand_id
1 'polypeptide(L)'
;MVAKFYDPLYHDCDDGNRFRAAGYDYSHECASYKRLSELQGSVLPRFFGSYTFKTKIDGHPRQICLILIERVNGLPMSRLEPKIFSKEERQDIMRQIIDGESALYAKDIRHEDLCPRNILIERSRNPSNSAEESQWFPGVPISPLLRWNIYYGYPNSFEDWIDWPWQRWLEVQYKETESTITSEQRQRWPVYDWMLEITSFS
;
A
#
# COMPACT_ATOMS: atom_id res chain seq x y z
N MET A 1 -8.67 11.40 -14.83
CA MET A 1 -8.29 12.19 -13.64
C MET A 1 -9.43 12.18 -12.63
N VAL A 2 -9.11 12.19 -11.34
CA VAL A 2 -10.04 12.27 -10.21
C VAL A 2 -9.60 13.43 -9.31
N ALA A 3 -10.57 14.16 -8.75
CA ALA A 3 -10.32 15.18 -7.74
C ALA A 3 -10.71 14.66 -6.36
N LYS A 4 -9.81 14.76 -5.39
CA LYS A 4 -10.08 14.47 -3.97
C LYS A 4 -10.12 15.79 -3.21
N PHE A 5 -11.26 16.07 -2.57
CA PHE A 5 -11.51 17.30 -1.82
C PHE A 5 -11.29 17.09 -0.32
N TYR A 6 -10.68 18.08 0.33
CA TYR A 6 -10.46 18.14 1.77
C TYR A 6 -11.29 19.29 2.33
N ASP A 7 -12.58 19.05 2.51
CA ASP A 7 -13.50 20.03 3.10
C ASP A 7 -13.71 19.71 4.60
N PRO A 8 -13.25 20.58 5.52
CA PRO A 8 -13.47 20.42 6.96
C PRO A 8 -14.93 20.19 7.37
N LEU A 9 -15.91 20.64 6.58
CA LEU A 9 -17.32 20.44 6.90
C LEU A 9 -17.73 18.95 6.82
N TYR A 10 -17.21 18.26 5.82
CA TYR A 10 -17.50 16.86 5.50
C TYR A 10 -16.38 15.92 5.91
N HIS A 11 -15.35 16.45 6.58
CA HIS A 11 -14.22 15.67 7.03
C HIS A 11 -14.60 14.92 8.32
N ASP A 12 -14.53 13.60 8.24
CA ASP A 12 -14.83 12.72 9.35
C ASP A 12 -13.58 12.65 10.23
N CYS A 13 -13.65 13.24 11.43
CA CYS A 13 -12.55 13.17 12.39
C CYS A 13 -13.08 13.05 13.83
N ASP A 14 -12.45 12.16 14.59
CA ASP A 14 -12.75 11.96 16.02
C ASP A 14 -12.10 13.04 16.91
N ASP A 15 -11.15 13.84 16.37
CA ASP A 15 -10.25 14.71 17.15
C ASP A 15 -10.83 16.08 17.59
N GLY A 16 -12.11 16.33 17.33
CA GLY A 16 -12.81 17.55 17.72
C GLY A 16 -12.47 18.81 16.88
N ASN A 17 -11.44 18.81 16.03
CA ASN A 17 -11.13 19.94 15.14
C ASN A 17 -10.93 19.52 13.67
N ARG A 18 -12.05 19.43 12.96
CA ARG A 18 -12.14 19.07 11.53
C ARG A 18 -11.30 19.93 10.60
N PHE A 19 -11.05 21.20 10.95
CA PHE A 19 -10.21 22.09 10.13
C PHE A 19 -8.74 21.69 10.22
N ARG A 20 -8.29 21.32 11.42
CA ARG A 20 -6.93 20.84 11.64
C ARG A 20 -6.74 19.48 10.99
N ALA A 21 -7.67 18.55 11.18
CA ALA A 21 -7.62 17.22 10.59
C ALA A 21 -7.59 17.27 9.05
N ALA A 22 -8.51 18.00 8.42
CA ALA A 22 -8.55 18.11 6.96
C ALA A 22 -7.27 18.78 6.39
N GLY A 23 -6.74 19.76 7.11
CA GLY A 23 -5.48 20.42 6.76
C GLY A 23 -4.27 19.49 6.92
N TYR A 24 -4.25 18.68 7.97
CA TYR A 24 -3.22 17.67 8.22
C TYR A 24 -3.21 16.63 7.10
N ASP A 25 -4.36 16.02 6.81
CA ASP A 25 -4.51 14.98 5.78
C ASP A 25 -4.12 15.49 4.39
N TYR A 26 -4.62 16.67 4.02
CA TYR A 26 -4.25 17.31 2.75
C TYR A 26 -2.74 17.53 2.64
N SER A 27 -2.11 18.06 3.69
CA SER A 27 -0.70 18.40 3.67
C SER A 27 0.19 17.15 3.67
N HIS A 28 -0.17 16.14 4.45
CA HIS A 28 0.56 14.87 4.53
C HIS A 28 0.45 14.10 3.22
N GLU A 29 -0.74 13.98 2.64
CA GLU A 29 -0.92 13.27 1.38
C GLU A 29 -0.18 13.98 0.23
N CYS A 30 -0.22 15.32 0.16
CA CYS A 30 0.58 16.08 -0.80
C CYS A 30 2.08 15.85 -0.63
N ALA A 31 2.57 15.81 0.61
CA ALA A 31 3.98 15.55 0.90
C ALA A 31 4.38 14.12 0.50
N SER A 32 3.53 13.13 0.78
CA SER A 32 3.73 11.73 0.39
C SER A 32 3.84 11.59 -1.13
N TYR A 33 2.90 12.15 -1.90
CA TYR A 33 2.98 12.10 -3.36
C TYR A 33 4.27 12.73 -3.89
N LYS A 34 4.67 13.90 -3.37
CA LYS A 34 5.92 14.56 -3.78
C LYS A 34 7.16 13.71 -3.47
N ARG A 35 7.18 13.02 -2.32
CA ARG A 35 8.29 12.15 -1.91
C ARG A 35 8.33 10.82 -2.67
N LEU A 36 7.18 10.36 -3.16
CA LEU A 36 7.00 9.11 -3.90
C LEU A 36 6.89 9.33 -5.41
N SER A 37 7.47 10.40 -5.94
CA SER A 37 7.38 10.76 -7.37
C SER A 37 7.77 9.62 -8.32
N GLU A 38 8.78 8.82 -7.95
CA GLU A 38 9.27 7.67 -8.72
C GLU A 38 8.29 6.49 -8.73
N LEU A 39 7.35 6.41 -7.78
CA LEU A 39 6.37 5.33 -7.66
C LEU A 39 5.03 5.67 -8.34
N GLN A 40 4.91 6.88 -8.88
CA GLN A 40 3.68 7.37 -9.49
C GLN A 40 3.51 6.83 -10.91
N GLY A 41 2.31 6.32 -11.20
CA GLY A 41 1.97 5.67 -12.47
C GLY A 41 2.26 4.17 -12.50
N SER A 42 2.80 3.61 -11.42
CA SER A 42 2.98 2.18 -11.22
C SER A 42 2.30 1.73 -9.92
N VAL A 43 2.93 1.97 -8.77
CA VAL A 43 2.42 1.58 -7.44
C VAL A 43 1.35 2.56 -6.95
N LEU A 44 1.52 3.85 -7.27
CA LEU A 44 0.62 4.91 -6.86
C LEU A 44 -0.01 5.59 -8.09
N PRO A 45 -1.23 6.12 -7.98
CA PRO A 45 -1.77 7.02 -9.01
C PRO A 45 -0.84 8.21 -9.26
N ARG A 46 -0.73 8.69 -10.50
CA ARG A 46 0.01 9.94 -10.77
C ARG A 46 -0.63 11.14 -10.06
N PHE A 47 0.19 11.99 -9.48
CA PHE A 47 -0.20 13.22 -8.82
C PHE A 47 -0.01 14.41 -9.77
N PHE A 48 -1.12 15.05 -10.14
CA PHE A 48 -1.13 16.20 -11.05
C PHE A 48 -1.05 17.55 -10.33
N GLY A 49 -1.14 17.56 -9.01
CA GLY A 49 -0.93 18.75 -8.20
C GLY A 49 -1.97 18.95 -7.10
N SER A 50 -1.70 19.98 -6.31
CA SER A 50 -2.51 20.42 -5.20
C SER A 50 -3.06 21.82 -5.48
N TYR A 51 -4.35 22.03 -5.22
CA TYR A 51 -5.07 23.23 -5.59
C TYR A 51 -5.92 23.74 -4.44
N THR A 52 -6.18 25.04 -4.46
CA THR A 52 -7.09 25.69 -3.52
C THR A 52 -8.27 26.24 -4.30
N PHE A 53 -9.46 25.76 -3.96
CA PHE A 53 -10.72 26.15 -4.56
C PHE A 53 -11.46 27.09 -3.62
N LYS A 54 -11.84 28.27 -4.11
CA LYS A 54 -12.64 29.24 -3.36
C LYS A 54 -14.07 29.22 -3.90
N THR A 55 -15.04 29.01 -3.03
CA THR A 55 -16.46 28.93 -3.39
C THR A 55 -17.35 29.61 -2.35
N LYS A 56 -18.65 29.66 -2.60
CA LYS A 56 -19.67 30.04 -1.62
C LYS A 56 -20.67 28.90 -1.46
N ILE A 57 -20.87 28.44 -0.23
CA ILE A 57 -21.92 27.47 0.12
C ILE A 57 -22.87 28.20 1.07
N ASP A 58 -24.15 28.26 0.72
CA ASP A 58 -25.19 28.99 1.46
C ASP A 58 -24.85 30.46 1.72
N GLY A 59 -24.20 31.11 0.74
CA GLY A 59 -23.77 32.52 0.83
C GLY A 59 -22.49 32.75 1.64
N HIS A 60 -21.97 31.74 2.34
CA HIS A 60 -20.74 31.85 3.11
C HIS A 60 -19.51 31.52 2.24
N PRO A 61 -18.49 32.41 2.17
CA PRO A 61 -17.27 32.13 1.45
C PRO A 61 -16.50 31.00 2.12
N ARG A 62 -15.99 30.06 1.31
CA ARG A 62 -15.23 28.90 1.75
C ARG A 62 -14.00 28.73 0.88
N GLN A 63 -12.96 28.20 1.51
CA GLN A 63 -11.72 27.80 0.85
C GLN A 63 -11.53 26.31 1.12
N ILE A 64 -11.46 25.52 0.06
CA ILE A 64 -11.37 24.06 0.10
C ILE A 64 -10.10 23.66 -0.62
N CYS A 65 -9.29 22.80 0.00
CA CYS A 65 -8.12 22.23 -0.64
C CYS A 65 -8.51 20.97 -1.41
N LEU A 66 -7.88 20.74 -2.56
CA LEU A 66 -8.06 19.52 -3.32
C LEU A 66 -6.75 19.07 -3.95
N ILE A 67 -6.66 17.78 -4.26
CA ILE A 67 -5.60 17.23 -5.10
C ILE A 67 -6.20 16.62 -6.36
N LEU A 68 -5.43 16.67 -7.45
CA LEU A 68 -5.75 15.99 -8.69
C LEU A 68 -4.84 14.80 -8.87
N ILE A 69 -5.43 13.63 -9.06
CA ILE A 69 -4.72 12.36 -9.25
C ILE A 69 -5.22 11.61 -10.47
N GLU A 70 -4.42 10.66 -10.93
CA GLU A 70 -4.76 9.72 -11.99
C GLU A 70 -6.06 8.99 -11.69
N ARG A 71 -6.87 8.81 -12.73
CA ARG A 71 -8.04 7.92 -12.64
C ARG A 71 -7.55 6.53 -13.00
N VAL A 72 -7.35 5.70 -11.97
CA VAL A 72 -7.08 4.27 -12.17
C VAL A 72 -8.38 3.59 -12.59
N ASN A 73 -8.38 2.86 -13.71
CA ASN A 73 -9.56 2.15 -14.22
C ASN A 73 -9.70 0.76 -13.58
N GLY A 74 -9.58 0.71 -12.25
CA GLY A 74 -9.69 -0.51 -11.45
C GLY A 74 -10.89 -0.49 -10.51
N LEU A 75 -11.25 -1.66 -10.01
CA LEU A 75 -12.18 -1.78 -8.88
C LEU A 75 -11.38 -1.94 -7.58
N PRO A 76 -11.85 -1.37 -6.47
CA PRO A 76 -11.24 -1.67 -5.18
C PRO A 76 -11.34 -3.18 -4.93
N MET A 77 -10.27 -3.76 -4.43
CA MET A 77 -10.16 -5.18 -4.11
C MET A 77 -11.27 -5.63 -3.16
N SER A 78 -11.74 -4.77 -2.26
CA SER A 78 -12.90 -5.02 -1.39
C SER A 78 -14.24 -5.21 -2.10
N ARG A 79 -14.36 -4.83 -3.38
CA ARG A 79 -15.57 -5.06 -4.21
C ARG A 79 -15.45 -6.27 -5.12
N LEU A 80 -14.33 -6.99 -5.06
CA LEU A 80 -14.08 -8.17 -5.85
C LEU A 80 -14.29 -9.41 -4.99
N GLU A 81 -14.85 -10.45 -5.60
CA GLU A 81 -14.99 -11.76 -4.97
C GLU A 81 -13.68 -12.54 -5.17
N PRO A 82 -12.91 -12.88 -4.11
CA PRO A 82 -11.61 -13.54 -4.29
C PRO A 82 -11.73 -14.89 -5.03
N LYS A 83 -12.85 -15.59 -4.87
CA LYS A 83 -13.10 -16.91 -5.49
C LYS A 83 -13.19 -16.88 -7.02
N ILE A 84 -13.39 -15.70 -7.63
CA ILE A 84 -13.36 -15.59 -9.11
C ILE A 84 -11.95 -15.60 -9.68
N PHE A 85 -10.93 -15.45 -8.83
CA PHE A 85 -9.51 -15.50 -9.20
C PHE A 85 -8.95 -16.90 -8.90
N SER A 86 -8.12 -17.40 -9.80
CA SER A 86 -7.27 -18.55 -9.51
C SER A 86 -6.35 -18.26 -8.33
N LYS A 87 -5.82 -19.32 -7.73
CA LYS A 87 -4.86 -19.18 -6.64
C LYS A 87 -3.60 -18.47 -7.10
N GLU A 88 -3.14 -18.77 -8.31
CA GLU A 88 -1.96 -18.18 -8.95
C GLU A 88 -2.16 -16.67 -9.17
N GLU A 89 -3.33 -16.25 -9.64
CA GLU A 89 -3.65 -14.81 -9.79
C GLU A 89 -3.69 -14.10 -8.43
N ARG A 90 -4.27 -14.72 -7.39
CA ARG A 90 -4.27 -14.13 -6.04
C ARG A 90 -2.87 -14.03 -5.46
N GLN A 91 -2.02 -15.02 -5.70
CA GLN A 91 -0.62 -14.98 -5.29
C GLN A 91 0.15 -13.87 -6.00
N ASP A 92 -0.08 -13.68 -7.30
CA ASP A 92 0.53 -12.59 -8.07
C ASP A 92 0.07 -11.20 -7.58
N ILE A 93 -1.22 -11.04 -7.31
CA ILE A 93 -1.77 -9.82 -6.70
C ILE A 93 -1.12 -9.54 -5.35
N MET A 94 -1.02 -10.55 -4.47
CA MET A 94 -0.39 -10.38 -3.16
C MET A 94 1.10 -10.04 -3.28
N ARG A 95 1.81 -10.61 -4.26
CA ARG A 95 3.21 -10.27 -4.55
C ARG A 95 3.34 -8.78 -4.90
N GLN A 96 2.54 -8.29 -5.85
CA GLN A 96 2.55 -6.87 -6.25
C GLN A 96 2.23 -5.93 -5.08
N ILE A 97 1.31 -6.30 -4.18
CA ILE A 97 0.99 -5.51 -2.98
C ILE A 97 2.19 -5.43 -2.03
N ILE A 98 2.89 -6.55 -1.80
CA ILE A 98 4.09 -6.61 -0.95
C ILE A 98 5.21 -5.75 -1.54
N ASP A 99 5.48 -5.90 -2.83
CA ASP A 99 6.53 -5.15 -3.53
C ASP A 99 6.24 -3.64 -3.50
N GLY A 100 4.98 -3.27 -3.74
CA GLY A 100 4.50 -1.90 -3.62
C GLY A 100 4.68 -1.32 -2.22
N GLU A 101 4.21 -1.99 -1.17
CA GLU A 101 4.35 -1.51 0.22
C GLU A 101 5.83 -1.42 0.64
N SER A 102 6.64 -2.39 0.23
CA SER A 102 8.08 -2.40 0.51
C SER A 102 8.78 -1.21 -0.14
N ALA A 103 8.39 -0.82 -1.37
CA ALA A 103 8.92 0.35 -2.05
C ALA A 103 8.51 1.67 -1.37
N LEU A 104 7.28 1.76 -0.85
CA LEU A 104 6.85 2.89 -0.01
C LEU A 104 7.72 2.99 1.25
N TYR A 105 7.91 1.85 1.92
CA TYR A 105 8.66 1.77 3.17
C TYR A 105 10.13 2.13 2.98
N ALA A 106 10.75 1.73 1.87
CA ALA A 106 12.14 2.08 1.55
C ALA A 106 12.35 3.61 1.42
N LYS A 107 11.28 4.38 1.18
CA LYS A 107 11.28 5.85 1.16
C LYS A 107 10.85 6.47 2.50
N ASP A 108 10.84 5.67 3.57
CA ASP A 108 10.43 6.02 4.93
C ASP A 108 8.97 6.47 5.01
N ILE A 109 8.10 5.84 4.21
CA ILE A 109 6.66 6.12 4.20
C ILE A 109 5.89 4.84 4.46
N ARG A 110 4.96 4.90 5.39
CA ARG A 110 4.01 3.83 5.67
C ARG A 110 2.64 4.26 5.16
N HIS A 111 1.92 3.37 4.49
CA HIS A 111 0.57 3.68 4.02
C HIS A 111 -0.42 3.85 5.19
N GLU A 112 -0.16 3.20 6.33
CA GLU A 112 -0.96 3.18 7.58
C GLU A 112 -2.37 2.57 7.47
N ASP A 113 -2.99 2.64 6.29
CA ASP A 113 -4.30 2.08 5.99
C ASP A 113 -4.28 1.08 4.80
N LEU A 114 -3.26 0.22 4.75
CA LEU A 114 -3.14 -0.75 3.66
C LEU A 114 -4.13 -1.91 3.85
N CYS A 115 -5.21 -1.90 3.07
CA CYS A 115 -6.28 -2.89 3.13
C CYS A 115 -7.02 -2.98 1.78
N PRO A 116 -7.85 -4.02 1.55
CA PRO A 116 -8.49 -4.25 0.24
C PRO A 116 -9.32 -3.06 -0.30
N ARG A 117 -9.83 -2.16 0.54
CA ARG A 117 -10.55 -0.97 0.05
C ARG A 117 -9.66 0.05 -0.65
N ASN A 118 -8.35 0.05 -0.35
CA ASN A 118 -7.38 1.02 -0.86
C ASN A 118 -6.49 0.43 -1.97
N ILE A 119 -6.68 -0.85 -2.31
CA ILE A 119 -6.01 -1.49 -3.45
C ILE A 119 -6.96 -1.49 -4.65
N LEU A 120 -6.55 -0.88 -5.76
CA LEU A 120 -7.31 -0.89 -7.01
C LEU A 120 -6.75 -1.96 -7.95
N ILE A 121 -7.58 -2.94 -8.30
CA ILE A 121 -7.22 -3.98 -9.26
C ILE A 121 -7.72 -3.54 -10.64
N GLU A 122 -6.80 -3.14 -11.50
CA GLU A 122 -7.06 -3.00 -12.93
C GLU A 122 -6.94 -4.39 -13.56
N ARG A 123 -7.99 -4.85 -14.27
CA ARG A 123 -7.91 -6.09 -15.04
C ARG A 123 -6.98 -5.84 -16.24
N SER A 124 -5.68 -6.05 -16.05
CA SER A 124 -4.70 -6.00 -17.14
C SER A 124 -4.98 -7.13 -18.15
N ARG A 125 -4.83 -6.82 -19.45
CA ARG A 125 -4.97 -7.77 -20.56
C ARG A 125 -3.76 -8.70 -20.74
N ASN A 126 -2.67 -8.55 -19.97
CA ASN A 126 -1.54 -9.47 -20.02
C ASN A 126 -0.58 -9.34 -18.81
N PRO A 127 -0.51 -10.32 -17.89
CA PRO A 127 0.30 -10.26 -16.66
C PRO A 127 1.75 -10.79 -16.77
N SER A 128 2.36 -10.83 -17.97
CA SER A 128 3.56 -11.66 -18.23
C SER A 128 4.87 -10.90 -18.52
N ASN A 129 5.15 -9.77 -17.86
CA ASN A 129 6.45 -9.08 -18.00
C ASN A 129 7.11 -8.73 -16.66
N SER A 130 7.98 -9.60 -16.17
CA SER A 130 8.74 -9.48 -14.91
C SER A 130 10.01 -8.63 -14.99
N ALA A 131 10.42 -8.19 -16.18
CA ALA A 131 11.68 -7.46 -16.37
C ALA A 131 11.59 -5.98 -15.99
N GLU A 132 10.39 -5.39 -16.00
CA GLU A 132 10.18 -4.00 -15.59
C GLU A 132 10.20 -3.83 -14.06
N GLU A 133 9.83 -4.83 -13.25
CA GLU A 133 9.67 -4.69 -11.78
C GLU A 133 11.00 -4.52 -11.03
N SER A 134 12.09 -5.15 -11.50
CA SER A 134 13.38 -5.17 -10.79
C SER A 134 14.21 -3.88 -10.92
N GLN A 135 13.75 -2.88 -11.69
CA GLN A 135 14.55 -1.71 -12.06
C GLN A 135 14.36 -0.49 -11.12
N TRP A 136 13.39 -0.50 -10.20
CA TRP A 136 12.81 0.77 -9.72
C TRP A 136 13.33 1.37 -8.39
N PHE A 137 14.21 0.75 -7.60
CA PHE A 137 14.39 1.22 -6.20
C PHE A 137 15.84 1.29 -5.68
N PRO A 138 16.42 2.50 -5.51
CA PRO A 138 17.63 2.72 -4.71
C PRO A 138 17.30 3.35 -3.34
N GLY A 139 17.46 2.57 -2.27
CA GLY A 139 17.33 2.92 -0.85
C GLY A 139 17.38 1.64 -0.01
N VAL A 140 17.82 1.68 1.27
CA VAL A 140 18.08 0.45 2.05
C VAL A 140 16.79 -0.37 2.19
N PRO A 141 16.65 -1.51 1.48
CA PRO A 141 15.40 -2.25 1.45
C PRO A 141 15.26 -3.08 2.73
N ILE A 142 14.07 -3.09 3.30
CA ILE A 142 13.71 -4.08 4.33
C ILE A 142 13.20 -5.31 3.59
N SER A 143 13.77 -6.46 3.91
CA SER A 143 13.35 -7.73 3.34
C SER A 143 11.85 -7.97 3.60
N PRO A 144 11.04 -8.28 2.57
CA PRO A 144 9.64 -8.65 2.73
C PRO A 144 9.42 -9.79 3.75
N LEU A 145 10.40 -10.69 3.88
CA LEU A 145 10.41 -11.76 4.88
C LEU A 145 10.24 -11.24 6.32
N LEU A 146 10.83 -10.09 6.64
CA LEU A 146 10.69 -9.45 7.95
C LEU A 146 9.40 -8.63 8.02
N ARG A 147 9.12 -7.87 6.97
CA ARG A 147 8.05 -6.88 6.96
C ARG A 147 6.65 -7.50 6.96
N TRP A 148 6.48 -8.57 6.20
CA TRP A 148 5.20 -9.26 5.96
C TRP A 148 5.11 -10.60 6.70
N ASN A 149 6.00 -10.81 7.68
CA ASN A 149 5.94 -11.98 8.54
C ASN A 149 4.56 -12.09 9.20
N ILE A 150 4.02 -13.31 9.27
CA ILE A 150 2.70 -13.58 9.84
C ILE A 150 2.56 -13.06 11.28
N TYR A 151 3.65 -13.03 12.05
CA TYR A 151 3.70 -12.52 13.42
C TYR A 151 3.17 -11.09 13.56
N TYR A 152 3.37 -10.24 12.55
CA TYR A 152 2.95 -8.83 12.59
C TYR A 152 1.51 -8.61 12.14
N GLY A 153 0.78 -9.66 11.73
CA GLY A 153 -0.64 -9.60 11.40
C GLY A 153 -1.01 -8.80 10.14
N TYR A 154 -0.02 -8.30 9.37
CA TYR A 154 -0.26 -7.64 8.07
C TYR A 154 -1.11 -8.46 7.09
N PRO A 155 -0.92 -9.78 6.97
CA PRO A 155 -1.75 -10.61 6.07
C PRO A 155 -3.21 -10.70 6.51
N ASN A 156 -3.55 -10.42 7.78
CA ASN A 156 -4.90 -10.60 8.31
C ASN A 156 -5.92 -9.69 7.62
N SER A 157 -5.50 -8.50 7.17
CA SER A 157 -6.37 -7.61 6.38
C SER A 157 -6.71 -8.15 4.99
N PHE A 158 -6.07 -9.26 4.58
CA PHE A 158 -6.23 -9.93 3.29
C PHE A 158 -6.67 -11.39 3.44
N GLU A 159 -7.23 -11.78 4.59
CA GLU A 159 -7.58 -13.18 4.89
C GLU A 159 -8.49 -13.82 3.83
N ASP A 160 -9.46 -13.07 3.29
CA ASP A 160 -10.37 -13.56 2.24
C ASP A 160 -9.65 -13.89 0.92
N TRP A 161 -8.45 -13.34 0.71
CA TRP A 161 -7.64 -13.53 -0.49
C TRP A 161 -6.59 -14.63 -0.34
N ILE A 162 -6.31 -15.07 0.90
CA ILE A 162 -5.22 -15.99 1.22
C ILE A 162 -5.80 -17.28 1.78
N ASP A 163 -5.83 -18.33 0.95
CA ASP A 163 -6.23 -19.69 1.34
C ASP A 163 -5.06 -20.69 1.31
N TRP A 164 -3.83 -20.19 1.36
CA TRP A 164 -2.60 -20.98 1.36
C TRP A 164 -1.74 -20.72 2.59
N PRO A 165 -0.73 -21.59 2.87
CA PRO A 165 0.18 -21.38 3.98
C PRO A 165 1.03 -20.12 3.73
N TRP A 166 0.58 -18.97 4.25
CA TRP A 166 1.17 -17.66 3.98
C TRP A 166 2.66 -17.62 4.23
N GLN A 167 3.08 -18.02 5.44
CA GLN A 167 4.49 -17.92 5.85
C GLN A 167 5.41 -18.75 4.94
N ARG A 168 5.02 -19.99 4.64
CA ARG A 168 5.77 -20.86 3.73
C ARG A 168 5.83 -20.30 2.32
N TRP A 169 4.74 -19.71 1.83
CA TRP A 169 4.72 -19.08 0.51
C TRP A 169 5.62 -17.84 0.48
N LEU A 170 5.54 -16.97 1.49
CA LEU A 170 6.37 -15.77 1.63
C LEU A 170 7.86 -16.12 1.62
N GLU A 171 8.27 -17.12 2.39
CA GLU A 171 9.66 -17.61 2.45
C GLU A 171 10.15 -18.16 1.13
N VAL A 172 9.29 -18.83 0.36
CA VAL A 172 9.66 -19.34 -0.97
C VAL A 172 9.78 -18.21 -1.98
N GLN A 173 8.87 -17.22 -1.93
CA GLN A 173 8.85 -16.12 -2.90
C GLN A 173 9.99 -15.12 -2.72
N TYR A 174 10.38 -14.85 -1.48
CA TYR A 174 11.37 -13.80 -1.14
C TYR A 174 12.64 -14.37 -0.50
N LYS A 175 12.96 -15.64 -0.78
CA LYS A 175 14.12 -16.31 -0.17
C LYS A 175 15.42 -15.57 -0.45
N GLU A 176 15.55 -15.01 -1.65
CA GLU A 176 16.71 -14.27 -2.11
C GLU A 176 16.99 -13.01 -1.27
N THR A 177 15.94 -12.38 -0.72
CA THR A 177 16.07 -11.19 0.13
C THR A 177 16.50 -11.55 1.56
N GLU A 178 16.65 -12.82 1.90
CA GLU A 178 17.18 -13.23 3.21
C GLU A 178 18.63 -12.76 3.40
N SER A 179 19.42 -12.86 2.34
CA SER A 179 20.85 -12.49 2.34
C SER A 179 21.08 -10.99 2.54
N THR A 180 20.09 -10.15 2.26
CA THR A 180 20.16 -8.70 2.40
C THR A 180 19.76 -8.22 3.81
N ILE A 181 19.30 -9.12 4.68
CA ILE A 181 18.85 -8.78 6.04
C ILE A 181 20.06 -8.49 6.92
N THR A 182 20.16 -7.25 7.43
CA THR A 182 21.22 -6.86 8.37
C THR A 182 20.93 -7.34 9.79
N SER A 183 21.98 -7.49 10.62
CA SER A 183 21.82 -7.85 12.04
C SER A 183 20.95 -6.84 12.81
N GLU A 184 21.05 -5.56 12.48
CA GLU A 184 20.20 -4.49 13.04
C GLU A 184 18.73 -4.69 12.67
N GLN A 185 18.44 -5.06 11.41
CA GLN A 185 17.08 -5.37 10.98
C GLN A 185 16.53 -6.60 11.72
N ARG A 186 17.33 -7.66 11.94
CA ARG A 186 16.92 -8.83 12.74
C ARG A 186 16.64 -8.49 14.20
N GLN A 187 17.38 -7.55 14.77
CA GLN A 187 17.15 -7.10 16.14
C GLN A 187 15.86 -6.26 16.24
N ARG A 188 15.57 -5.44 15.22
CA ARG A 188 14.41 -4.55 15.18
C ARG A 188 13.11 -5.28 14.82
N TRP A 189 13.19 -6.29 13.95
CA TRP A 189 12.10 -7.19 13.60
C TRP A 189 12.49 -8.62 13.98
N PRO A 190 12.40 -8.98 15.27
CA PRO A 190 12.70 -10.33 15.71
C PRO A 190 11.66 -11.28 15.14
N VAL A 191 12.04 -11.98 14.07
CA VAL A 191 11.32 -13.14 13.57
C VAL A 191 11.95 -14.35 14.23
N TYR A 192 11.13 -15.13 14.94
CA TYR A 192 11.61 -16.30 15.66
C TYR A 192 11.80 -17.49 14.72
N ASP A 193 13.04 -17.96 14.55
CA ASP A 193 13.39 -19.14 13.73
C ASP A 193 12.73 -20.45 14.23
N TRP A 194 12.26 -20.54 15.47
CA TRP A 194 11.62 -21.76 16.01
C TRP A 194 10.25 -22.09 15.38
N MET A 195 9.71 -21.22 14.51
CA MET A 195 8.52 -21.54 13.70
C MET A 195 8.85 -22.29 12.40
N LEU A 196 10.12 -22.37 11.99
CA LEU A 196 10.56 -23.26 10.92
C LEU A 196 10.59 -24.73 11.38
N GLU A 197 10.80 -24.98 12.67
CA GLU A 197 10.86 -26.34 13.23
C GLU A 197 9.46 -27.00 13.35
N ILE A 198 8.38 -26.22 13.50
CA ILE A 198 7.03 -26.77 13.68
C ILE A 198 6.45 -27.37 12.38
N THR A 199 7.05 -27.08 11.21
CA THR A 199 6.68 -27.77 9.95
C THR A 199 7.51 -29.02 9.67
N SER A 200 8.42 -29.39 10.57
CA SER A 200 9.19 -30.64 10.49
C SER A 200 8.64 -31.78 11.35
N PHE A 201 7.55 -31.53 12.08
CA PHE A 201 6.77 -32.57 12.75
C PHE A 201 5.31 -32.52 12.31
N SER A 202 4.88 -33.66 11.73
CA SER A 202 3.53 -34.07 11.28
C SER A 202 2.94 -33.42 10.02
#